data_AF-A0A1V1TR44-F1
#
_entry.id   AF-A0A1V1TR44-F1
#
_cell.length_a   1.000
_cell.length_b   1.000
_cell.length_c   1.000
_cell.angle_alpha   90.00
_cell.angle_beta   90.00
_cell.angle_gamma   90.00
#
_symmetry.space_group_name_H-M   'P 1'
#
loop_
_entity.id
_entity.type
_entity.pdbx_description
1 polymer ?
#
loop_
_entity_poly.entity_id
_entity_poly.type
_entity_poly.pdbx_seq_one_letter_code
_entity_poly.pdbx_strand_id
1 'polypeptide(L)'
;MVDSVVAALTGILTACLFALALLWLTQDENEPATIDTWIPFINPMINTSRSSSRYWSSHSRLLVYTLRVPFALLYVVNSPLLV
;
A
#
# COMPACT_ATOMS: atom_id res chain seq x y z
N MET A 1 -2.80 17.31 29.22
CA MET A 1 -1.71 16.70 28.42
C MET A 1 -2.04 15.26 28.03
N VAL A 2 -2.58 14.46 28.95
CA VAL A 2 -3.09 13.10 28.67
C VAL A 2 -4.22 13.09 27.64
N ASP A 3 -5.18 14.01 27.73
CA ASP A 3 -6.34 14.07 26.82
C ASP A 3 -5.94 14.33 25.37
N SER A 4 -4.92 15.17 25.15
CA SER A 4 -4.41 15.48 23.81
C SER A 4 -3.69 14.29 23.17
N VAL A 5 -2.95 13.51 23.97
CA VAL A 5 -2.28 12.29 23.50
C VAL A 5 -3.30 11.21 23.17
N VAL A 6 -4.32 11.03 24.02
CA VAL A 6 -5.41 10.08 23.78
C VAL A 6 -6.16 10.46 22.50
N ALA A 7 -6.55 11.72 22.34
CA ALA A 7 -7.24 12.20 21.13
C ALA A 7 -6.40 11.97 19.86
N ALA A 8 -5.08 12.22 19.91
CA ALA A 8 -4.18 11.98 18.78
C ALA A 8 -4.11 10.49 18.42
N LEU A 9 -3.95 9.60 19.40
CA LEU A 9 -3.90 8.16 19.18
C LEU A 9 -5.22 7.62 18.63
N THR A 10 -6.35 8.08 19.16
CA THR A 10 -7.67 7.69 18.65
C THR A 10 -7.84 8.15 17.21
N GLY A 11 -7.45 9.39 16.88
CA GLY A 11 -7.51 9.90 15.51
C GLY A 11 -6.67 9.08 14.52
N ILE A 12 -5.44 8.73 14.90
CA ILE A 12 -4.55 7.87 14.07
C ILE A 12 -5.19 6.50 13.86
N LEU A 13 -5.72 5.89 14.94
CA LEU A 13 -6.35 4.58 14.86
C LEU A 13 -7.58 4.60 13.93
N THR A 14 -8.44 5.61 14.07
CA THR A 14 -9.62 5.79 13.21
C THR A 14 -9.22 5.97 11.76
N ALA A 15 -8.19 6.77 11.46
CA ALA A 15 -7.69 6.96 10.11
C ALA A 15 -7.13 5.66 9.50
N CYS A 16 -6.37 4.88 10.29
CA CYS A 16 -5.85 3.58 9.84
C CYS A 16 -6.98 2.58 9.55
N LEU A 17 -7.99 2.49 10.42
CA LEU A 17 -9.14 1.61 10.22
C LEU A 17 -9.98 2.05 9.01
N PHE A 18 -10.15 3.35 8.81
CA PHE A 18 -10.83 3.89 7.64
C PHE A 18 -10.09 3.56 6.35
N ALA A 19 -8.76 3.72 6.32
CA ALA A 19 -7.93 3.33 5.19
C ALA A 19 -8.01 1.82 4.92
N LEU A 20 -8.03 0.99 5.97
CA LEU A 20 -8.22 -0.45 5.82
C LEU A 20 -9.60 -0.78 5.25
N ALA A 21 -10.66 -0.16 5.77
CA ALA A 21 -12.02 -0.37 5.26
C ALA A 21 -12.13 0.05 3.79
N LEU A 22 -11.52 1.17 3.39
CA LEU A 22 -11.43 1.59 2.00
C LEU A 22 -10.68 0.57 1.13
N LEU A 23 -9.57 0.03 1.63
CA LEU A 23 -8.82 -1.00 0.93
C LEU A 23 -9.72 -2.21 0.64
N TRP A 24 -10.38 -2.75 1.66
CA TRP A 24 -11.25 -3.90 1.53
C TRP A 24 -12.46 -3.64 0.62
N LEU A 25 -13.05 -2.45 0.68
CA LEU A 25 -14.24 -2.12 -0.12
C LEU A 25 -13.90 -1.91 -1.61
N THR A 26 -12.68 -1.46 -1.92
CA THR A 26 -12.25 -1.12 -3.28
C THR A 26 -11.32 -2.18 -3.88
N GLN A 27 -11.12 -3.30 -3.20
CA GLN A 27 -10.30 -4.41 -3.69
C GLN A 27 -11.19 -5.46 -4.34
N ASP A 28 -11.06 -5.56 -5.66
CA ASP A 28 -11.71 -6.60 -6.44
C ASP A 28 -10.94 -7.92 -6.28
N GLU A 29 -11.66 -9.04 -6.20
CA GLU A 29 -11.06 -10.38 -6.06
C GLU A 29 -10.24 -10.80 -7.30
N ASN A 30 -10.49 -10.18 -8.46
CA ASN A 30 -9.76 -10.44 -9.69
C ASN A 30 -8.47 -9.60 -9.81
N GLU A 31 -8.17 -8.73 -8.84
CA GLU A 31 -6.94 -7.96 -8.87
C GLU A 31 -5.70 -8.84 -8.59
N PRO A 32 -4.56 -8.56 -9.27
CA PRO A 32 -3.28 -9.14 -8.92
C PRO A 32 -2.91 -8.88 -7.46
N ALA A 33 -2.08 -9.77 -6.90
CA ALA A 33 -1.65 -9.70 -5.50
C ALA A 33 -1.19 -8.29 -5.11
N THR A 34 -1.83 -7.74 -4.08
CA THR A 34 -1.49 -6.43 -3.52
C THR A 34 -0.33 -6.59 -2.54
N ILE A 35 0.75 -5.83 -2.75
CA ILE A 35 1.92 -5.85 -1.86
C ILE A 35 1.86 -4.67 -0.86
N ASP A 36 2.63 -4.78 0.23
CA ASP A 36 2.81 -3.70 1.22
C ASP A 36 1.54 -3.21 1.93
N THR A 37 0.59 -4.09 2.21
CA THR A 37 -0.73 -3.76 2.81
C THR A 37 -0.71 -3.45 4.32
N TRP A 38 0.45 -3.45 4.99
CA TRP A 38 0.53 -3.24 6.46
C TRP A 38 -0.06 -1.89 6.90
N ILE A 39 0.24 -0.82 6.17
CA ILE A 39 -0.48 0.46 6.26
C ILE A 39 -0.98 0.75 4.85
N PRO A 40 -2.28 0.55 4.56
CA PRO A 40 -2.84 0.81 3.25
C PRO A 40 -2.46 2.21 2.78
N PHE A 41 -2.05 2.33 1.52
CA PHE A 41 -1.70 3.60 0.84
C PHE A 41 -0.39 4.27 1.29
N ILE A 42 0.01 4.20 2.57
CA ILE A 42 1.20 4.90 3.08
C ILE A 42 2.48 4.09 2.93
N ASN A 43 2.44 2.81 3.32
CA ASN A 43 3.60 1.92 3.29
C ASN A 43 4.22 1.78 1.88
N PRO A 44 3.44 1.52 0.81
CA PRO A 44 3.99 1.47 -0.55
C PRO A 44 4.62 2.80 -0.98
N MET A 45 4.01 3.93 -0.63
CA MET A 45 4.56 5.25 -0.98
C MET A 45 5.92 5.51 -0.32
N ILE A 46 6.07 5.16 0.97
CA ILE A 46 7.34 5.30 1.70
C ILE A 46 8.40 4.36 1.12
N ASN A 47 8.05 3.10 0.86
CA ASN A 47 8.99 2.11 0.35
C ASN A 47 9.48 2.44 -1.06
N THR A 48 8.58 2.92 -1.92
CA THR A 48 8.94 3.35 -3.28
C THR A 48 9.85 4.58 -3.26
N SER A 49 9.63 5.51 -2.32
CA SER A 49 10.40 6.76 -2.17
C SER A 49 11.78 6.55 -1.54
N ARG A 50 11.92 5.69 -0.52
CA ARG A 50 13.17 5.54 0.24
C ARG A 50 14.26 4.74 -0.45
N SER A 51 13.91 3.77 -1.31
CA SER A 51 14.93 2.94 -1.96
C SER A 51 14.37 2.19 -3.17
N SER A 52 14.09 2.91 -4.26
CA SER A 52 13.48 2.33 -5.46
C SER A 52 14.21 1.05 -5.94
N SER A 53 15.53 1.04 -6.13
CA SER A 53 16.17 -0.15 -6.74
C SER A 53 16.09 -1.42 -5.88
N ARG A 54 16.28 -1.33 -4.56
CA ARG A 54 16.18 -2.49 -3.65
C ARG A 54 14.73 -2.94 -3.51
N TYR A 55 13.81 -1.98 -3.46
CA TYR A 55 12.37 -2.23 -3.38
C TYR A 55 11.84 -2.97 -4.61
N TRP A 56 12.23 -2.53 -5.81
CA TRP A 56 11.87 -3.21 -7.05
C TRP A 56 12.58 -4.56 -7.19
N SER A 57 13.83 -4.66 -6.74
CA SER A 57 14.59 -5.92 -6.76
C SER A 57 14.01 -6.99 -5.83
N SER A 58 13.47 -6.63 -4.66
CA SER A 58 12.84 -7.60 -3.75
C SER A 58 11.52 -8.15 -4.31
N HIS A 59 10.83 -7.38 -5.15
CA HIS A 59 9.59 -7.78 -5.82
C HIS A 59 9.79 -8.26 -7.27
N SER A 60 11.05 -8.38 -7.73
CA SER A 60 11.39 -8.85 -9.09
C SER A 60 10.88 -10.25 -9.45
N ARG A 61 10.56 -11.07 -8.44
CA ARG A 61 10.01 -12.42 -8.62
C ARG A 61 8.51 -12.43 -8.94
N LEU A 62 7.81 -11.32 -8.69
CA LEU A 62 6.40 -11.17 -9.02
C LEU A 62 6.29 -10.67 -10.46
N LEU A 63 5.60 -11.44 -11.31
CA LEU A 63 5.41 -11.10 -12.73
C LEU A 63 4.51 -9.86 -12.90
N VAL A 64 3.42 -9.82 -12.13
CA VAL A 64 2.46 -8.71 -12.05
C VAL A 64 2.03 -8.56 -10.60
N TYR A 65 2.04 -7.33 -10.09
CA TYR A 65 1.56 -7.03 -8.74
C TYR A 65 0.96 -5.63 -8.66
N THR A 66 0.13 -5.44 -7.64
CA THR A 66 -0.61 -4.20 -7.42
C THR A 66 0.03 -3.40 -6.29
N LEU A 67 0.32 -2.14 -6.56
CA LEU A 67 0.83 -1.16 -5.62
C LEU A 67 -0.24 -0.10 -5.38
N ARG A 68 -0.85 -0.12 -4.20
CA ARG A 68 -1.90 0.85 -3.85
C ARG A 68 -1.32 2.09 -3.22
N VAL A 69 -1.34 3.20 -3.94
CA VAL A 69 -0.94 4.52 -3.43
C VAL A 69 -2.19 5.33 -3.07
N PRO A 70 -2.08 6.43 -2.32
CA PRO A 70 -3.24 7.25 -2.02
C PRO A 70 -3.87 7.71 -3.33
N PHE A 71 -5.17 7.46 -3.50
CA PHE A 71 -5.97 7.87 -4.66
C PHE A 71 -5.61 7.23 -6.01
N ALA A 72 -4.66 6.30 -6.08
CA ALA A 72 -4.34 5.61 -7.32
C ALA A 72 -3.91 4.16 -7.09
N LEU A 73 -4.17 3.34 -8.10
CA LEU A 73 -3.83 1.93 -8.11
C LEU A 73 -2.84 1.70 -9.24
N LEU A 74 -1.63 1.26 -8.90
CA LEU A 74 -0.54 1.07 -9.84
C LEU A 74 -0.33 -0.41 -10.08
N TYR A 75 -0.43 -0.85 -11.33
CA TYR A 75 -0.03 -2.20 -11.73
C TYR A 75 1.42 -2.18 -12.18
N VAL A 76 2.25 -2.97 -11.53
CA VAL A 76 3.65 -3.10 -11.88
C VAL A 76 3.83 -4.44 -12.59
N VAL A 77 4.25 -4.37 -13.85
CA VAL A 77 4.53 -5.52 -14.70
C VAL A 77 6.05 -5.65 -14.81
N ASN A 78 6.59 -6.76 -14.33
CA ASN A 78 8.03 -7.06 -14.38
C ASN A 78 8.39 -8.10 -15.45
N SER A 79 7.38 -8.69 -16.10
CA SER A 79 7.59 -9.71 -17.13
C SER A 79 7.90 -9.07 -18.48
N PRO A 80 9.08 -9.34 -19.08
CA PRO A 80 9.41 -8.85 -20.42
C PRO A 80 8.58 -9.53 -21.52
N LEU A 81 7.80 -10.58 -21.19
CA LEU A 81 6.88 -11.24 -22.11
C LEU A 81 5.52 -10.52 -22.20
N LEU A 82 5.24 -9.57 -21.32
CA LEU A 82 3.99 -8.81 -21.27
C LEU A 82 4.13 -7.35 -21.79
N VAL A 83 5.32 -6.96 -22.27
CA VAL A 83 5.64 -5.62 -22.76
C VAL A 83 6.06 -5.67 -24.22
#